data_AF-A0A7X5DY17-F1
#
_entry.id   AF-A0A7X5DY17-F1
#
_cell.length_a   1.000
_cell.length_b   1.000
_cell.length_c   1.000
_cell.angle_alpha   90.00
_cell.angle_beta   90.00
_cell.angle_gamma   90.00
#
_symmetry.space_group_name_H-M   'P 1'
#
loop_
_entity.id
_entity.type
_entity.pdbx_description
1 polymer ?
#
loop_
_entity_poly.entity_id
_entity_poly.type
_entity_poly.pdbx_seq_one_letter_code
_entity_poly.pdbx_strand_id
1 'polypeptide(L)'
;MARQTNAAYWAQRLKHMEGALLDQSFGYVENMERQFAAAQAEVERQIAAWYQRFADANGITFADAKRLLTKGELAEFHWTVGEYIAHGQQNALDGAWMRQLENASARVHITRLEALKLQIQQQAELLYANQLDFVDAAARRIYAGSYYGTAFEVQRGLGVGWTMQALNEGTIKKVLSRPWTADDKTFRDRCWTNKRDLVNSVNTQLTQMIIRGEAPDRAIAAVAKQFQVSKGKAGRLIMTESAYFASAAQKDCYGELGVERYKIVASFDQDTCELCGALDGQVFKMSEYQPGLTAPPFHPWCRCCTAPYFEDMAALGERWTRNPDGTTKKVPADMTFADWRQQFVQGPLPSGSAGGTIAPNQQHFSGAVKGMPSMTQAYQDGLEKRFATGTPVAQDAFSKYVTSSSVADGAYTKGAHFNAATQKVNMNFADDAVNPRGLGTTFFHEHGHYIDFLSCPGTGYTSMVTPDFGSALRSDYAAYIKAAMKQHGIKKTEAYLVVSQEIQGPLYNAISDLFGGMSANKCVGSYGHWNKRYWKLPGAVEKEAFAHMYEAQFSADKYALMQKYFPTALAEFEKLLNGVV
;
A
#
# COMPACT_ATOMS: atom_id res chain seq x y z
N MET A 1 -47.22 -23.13 -7.26
CA MET A 1 -45.86 -23.28 -6.70
C MET A 1 -45.36 -21.89 -6.35
N ALA A 2 -45.11 -21.63 -5.07
CA ALA A 2 -44.72 -20.30 -4.61
C ALA A 2 -43.40 -19.88 -5.28
N ARG A 3 -43.38 -18.69 -5.90
CA ARG A 3 -42.14 -18.02 -6.35
C ARG A 3 -41.22 -17.92 -5.13
N GLN A 4 -40.26 -18.83 -5.00
CA GLN A 4 -39.12 -18.60 -4.12
C GLN A 4 -38.48 -17.28 -4.56
N THR A 5 -38.17 -16.41 -3.62
CA THR A 5 -37.82 -15.04 -3.95
C THR A 5 -36.35 -15.02 -4.39
N ASN A 6 -36.14 -14.73 -5.68
CA ASN A 6 -34.90 -14.99 -6.40
C ASN A 6 -33.65 -14.30 -5.81
N ALA A 7 -33.80 -13.18 -5.09
CA ALA A 7 -32.65 -12.43 -4.55
C ALA A 7 -31.89 -13.16 -3.41
N ALA A 8 -32.62 -13.82 -2.49
CA ALA A 8 -32.05 -14.64 -1.43
C ALA A 8 -31.41 -15.91 -2.00
N TYR A 9 -32.08 -16.50 -3.00
CA TYR A 9 -31.56 -17.63 -3.76
C TYR A 9 -30.21 -17.28 -4.41
N TRP A 10 -30.12 -16.14 -5.12
CA TRP A 10 -28.89 -15.70 -5.76
C TRP A 10 -27.74 -15.48 -4.79
N ALA A 11 -27.99 -14.73 -3.72
CA ALA A 11 -26.99 -14.47 -2.70
C ALA A 11 -26.47 -15.77 -2.07
N GLN A 12 -27.36 -16.70 -1.72
CA GLN A 12 -26.95 -17.98 -1.15
C GLN A 12 -26.10 -18.80 -2.13
N ARG A 13 -26.59 -18.99 -3.36
CA ARG A 13 -25.98 -19.92 -4.30
C ARG A 13 -24.63 -19.41 -4.77
N LEU A 14 -24.53 -18.12 -5.09
CA LEU A 14 -23.25 -17.54 -5.49
C LEU A 14 -22.28 -17.46 -4.32
N LYS A 15 -22.77 -17.34 -3.09
CA LYS A 15 -21.92 -17.45 -1.90
C LYS A 15 -21.38 -18.86 -1.65
N HIS A 16 -22.23 -19.87 -1.81
CA HIS A 16 -21.81 -21.28 -1.68
C HIS A 16 -20.80 -21.65 -2.77
N MET A 17 -21.04 -21.19 -4.00
CA MET A 17 -20.11 -21.36 -5.11
C MET A 17 -18.77 -20.67 -4.81
N GLU A 18 -18.79 -19.41 -4.36
CA GLU A 18 -17.59 -18.68 -3.96
C GLU A 18 -16.83 -19.40 -2.85
N GLY A 19 -17.54 -19.91 -1.84
CA GLY A 19 -16.95 -20.72 -0.77
C GLY A 19 -16.23 -21.96 -1.30
N ALA A 20 -16.82 -22.70 -2.24
CA ALA A 20 -16.18 -23.87 -2.84
C ALA A 20 -14.94 -23.52 -3.67
N LEU A 21 -14.96 -22.38 -4.38
CA LEU A 21 -13.80 -21.87 -5.12
C LEU A 21 -12.68 -21.40 -4.18
N LEU A 22 -13.04 -20.82 -3.04
CA LEU A 22 -12.10 -20.45 -1.97
C LEU A 22 -11.47 -21.69 -1.32
N ASP A 23 -12.26 -22.72 -1.00
CA ASP A 23 -11.77 -24.00 -0.45
C ASP A 23 -10.75 -24.67 -1.39
N GLN A 24 -11.02 -24.63 -2.70
CA GLN A 24 -10.06 -25.10 -3.70
C GLN A 24 -8.78 -24.24 -3.70
N SER A 25 -8.91 -22.93 -3.52
CA SER A 25 -7.77 -22.00 -3.41
C SER A 25 -6.92 -22.24 -2.17
N PHE A 26 -7.52 -22.62 -1.04
CA PHE A 26 -6.80 -23.04 0.15
C PHE A 26 -5.96 -24.30 -0.10
N GLY A 27 -6.49 -25.30 -0.82
CA GLY A 27 -5.71 -26.47 -1.23
C GLY A 27 -4.50 -26.10 -2.09
N TYR A 28 -4.61 -25.04 -2.89
CA TYR A 28 -3.48 -24.51 -3.64
C TYR A 28 -2.43 -23.85 -2.75
N VAL A 29 -2.86 -23.07 -1.75
CA VAL A 29 -1.97 -22.51 -0.74
C VAL A 29 -1.25 -23.61 0.02
N GLU A 30 -1.94 -24.64 0.51
CA GLU A 30 -1.33 -25.77 1.24
C GLU A 30 -0.28 -26.52 0.41
N ASN A 31 -0.53 -26.72 -0.89
CA ASN A 31 0.46 -27.32 -1.78
C ASN A 31 1.70 -26.42 -1.93
N MET A 32 1.49 -25.12 -2.15
CA MET A 32 2.57 -24.14 -2.23
C MET A 32 3.36 -24.06 -0.92
N GLU A 33 2.70 -24.09 0.24
CA GLU A 33 3.37 -24.08 1.55
C GLU A 33 4.28 -25.31 1.75
N ARG A 34 3.85 -26.49 1.28
CA ARG A 34 4.70 -27.70 1.26
C ARG A 34 5.93 -27.52 0.37
N GLN A 35 5.78 -26.89 -0.79
CA GLN A 35 6.91 -26.60 -1.68
C GLN A 35 7.89 -25.59 -1.05
N PHE A 36 7.39 -24.54 -0.39
CA PHE A 36 8.23 -23.60 0.37
C PHE A 36 8.97 -24.29 1.51
N ALA A 37 8.31 -25.19 2.24
CA ALA A 37 8.95 -25.96 3.31
C ALA A 37 10.05 -26.88 2.79
N ALA A 38 9.82 -27.58 1.66
CA ALA A 38 10.82 -28.42 1.01
C ALA A 38 12.02 -27.60 0.51
N ALA A 39 11.78 -26.46 -0.14
CA ALA A 39 12.83 -25.57 -0.62
C ALA A 39 13.64 -24.96 0.54
N GLN A 40 12.98 -24.58 1.63
CA GLN A 40 13.65 -24.11 2.84
C GLN A 40 14.57 -25.22 3.41
N ALA A 41 14.05 -26.43 3.61
CA ALA A 41 14.82 -27.54 4.16
C ALA A 41 16.02 -27.92 3.27
N GLU A 42 15.88 -27.82 1.95
CA GLU A 42 16.97 -28.00 0.99
C GLU A 42 18.07 -26.95 1.18
N VAL A 43 17.69 -25.67 1.25
CA VAL A 43 18.64 -24.56 1.46
C VAL A 43 19.34 -24.67 2.81
N GLU A 44 18.62 -25.01 3.87
CA GLU A 44 19.22 -25.25 5.19
C GLU A 44 20.24 -26.38 5.15
N ARG A 45 19.94 -27.48 4.44
CA ARG A 45 20.87 -28.61 4.24
C ARG A 45 22.12 -28.18 3.47
N GLN A 46 21.96 -27.36 2.43
CA GLN A 46 23.09 -26.85 1.63
C GLN A 46 24.00 -25.92 2.44
N ILE A 47 23.41 -25.05 3.26
CA ILE A 47 24.16 -24.20 4.20
C ILE A 47 24.91 -25.07 5.21
N ALA A 48 24.25 -26.05 5.83
CA ALA A 48 24.88 -26.95 6.80
C ALA A 48 26.03 -27.77 6.19
N ALA A 49 25.82 -28.35 5.00
CA ALA A 49 26.86 -29.08 4.27
C ALA A 49 28.05 -28.19 3.88
N TRP A 50 27.80 -26.91 3.58
CA TRP A 50 28.86 -25.93 3.36
C TRP A 50 29.73 -25.74 4.61
N TYR A 51 29.13 -25.53 5.77
CA TYR A 51 29.87 -25.40 7.04
C TYR A 51 30.62 -26.68 7.41
N GLN A 52 30.05 -27.86 7.15
CA GLN A 52 30.75 -29.14 7.38
C GLN A 52 32.00 -29.28 6.51
N ARG A 53 31.89 -29.00 5.21
CA ARG A 53 33.05 -29.01 4.30
C ARG A 53 34.11 -27.98 4.65
N PHE A 54 33.71 -26.84 5.23
CA PHE A 54 34.66 -25.86 5.76
C PHE A 54 35.42 -26.42 6.97
N ALA A 55 34.72 -27.12 7.87
CA ALA A 55 35.34 -27.77 9.03
C ALA A 55 36.38 -28.82 8.60
N ASP A 56 35.97 -29.73 7.72
CA ASP A 56 36.81 -30.83 7.24
C ASP A 56 38.07 -30.32 6.53
N ALA A 57 37.93 -29.29 5.67
CA ALA A 57 39.04 -28.71 4.90
C ALA A 57 40.07 -27.98 5.77
N ASN A 58 39.68 -27.52 6.96
CA ASN A 58 40.57 -26.82 7.89
C ASN A 58 41.04 -27.73 9.04
N GLY A 59 40.67 -29.01 9.04
CA GLY A 59 41.03 -29.95 10.11
C GLY A 59 40.44 -29.57 11.48
N ILE A 60 39.34 -28.81 11.48
CA ILE A 60 38.66 -28.33 12.69
C ILE A 60 37.33 -29.06 12.86
N THR A 61 36.83 -29.16 14.09
CA THR A 61 35.52 -29.78 14.33
C THR A 61 34.40 -28.91 13.74
N PHE A 62 33.23 -29.48 13.46
CA PHE A 62 32.06 -28.71 13.03
C PHE A 62 31.74 -27.58 14.02
N ALA A 63 31.87 -27.84 15.33
CA ALA A 63 31.69 -26.85 16.39
C ALA A 63 32.75 -25.73 16.34
N ASP A 64 34.00 -26.05 16.01
CA ASP A 64 35.07 -25.08 15.86
C ASP A 64 34.95 -24.29 14.56
N ALA A 65 34.47 -24.89 13.47
CA ALA A 65 34.07 -24.20 12.24
C ALA A 65 32.95 -23.17 12.50
N LYS A 66 32.00 -23.47 13.41
CA LYS A 66 30.99 -22.49 13.85
C LYS A 66 31.60 -21.29 14.59
N ARG A 67 32.76 -21.46 15.23
CA ARG A 67 33.45 -20.42 16.01
C ARG A 67 34.49 -19.65 15.21
N LEU A 68 35.29 -20.31 14.36
CA LEU A 68 36.43 -19.74 13.62
C LEU A 68 36.02 -18.77 12.51
N LEU A 69 34.86 -18.95 11.88
CA LEU A 69 34.33 -18.01 10.89
C LEU A 69 34.02 -16.60 11.45
N THR A 70 34.10 -16.39 12.78
CA THR A 70 34.06 -15.06 13.43
C THR A 70 35.31 -14.21 13.17
N LYS A 71 36.42 -14.82 12.75
CA LYS A 71 37.68 -14.13 12.42
C LYS A 71 38.04 -14.46 10.98
N GLY A 72 37.89 -13.45 10.13
CA GLY A 72 38.00 -13.59 8.69
C GLY A 72 39.37 -14.06 8.25
N GLU A 73 39.39 -15.19 7.56
CA GLU A 73 40.32 -15.52 6.48
C GLU A 73 39.65 -16.64 5.66
N LEU A 74 39.45 -16.42 4.36
CA LEU A 74 38.84 -17.38 3.45
C LEU A 74 39.71 -17.52 2.21
N ALA A 75 40.67 -18.45 2.28
CA ALA A 75 41.33 -19.02 1.11
C ALA A 75 40.61 -20.31 0.68
N GLU A 76 39.91 -20.19 -0.46
CA GLU A 76 39.64 -21.11 -1.59
C GLU A 76 39.32 -22.63 -1.40
N PHE A 77 38.30 -23.15 -2.13
CA PHE A 77 38.41 -24.11 -3.27
C PHE A 77 37.04 -24.73 -3.77
N HIS A 78 37.08 -25.41 -4.94
CA HIS A 78 36.16 -25.49 -6.10
C HIS A 78 35.09 -26.63 -6.21
N TRP A 79 34.14 -26.45 -7.15
CA TRP A 79 33.30 -27.47 -7.83
C TRP A 79 33.58 -27.49 -9.34
N THR A 80 33.20 -28.55 -10.07
CA THR A 80 33.37 -28.62 -11.53
C THR A 80 32.14 -28.12 -12.31
N VAL A 81 32.44 -27.53 -13.47
CA VAL A 81 31.53 -26.82 -14.38
C VAL A 81 30.40 -27.70 -14.95
N GLY A 82 30.67 -28.97 -15.22
CA GLY A 82 29.72 -29.86 -15.89
C GLY A 82 28.54 -30.30 -15.02
N GLU A 83 28.75 -30.38 -13.70
CA GLU A 83 27.73 -30.82 -12.75
C GLU A 83 26.64 -29.74 -12.54
N TYR A 84 27.00 -28.47 -12.68
CA TYR A 84 26.07 -27.34 -12.52
C TYR A 84 25.15 -27.14 -13.72
N ILE A 85 25.66 -27.31 -14.94
CA ILE A 85 24.90 -27.06 -16.18
C ILE A 85 23.80 -28.11 -16.37
N ALA A 86 24.08 -29.38 -16.07
CA ALA A 86 23.12 -30.47 -16.22
C ALA A 86 21.86 -30.31 -15.34
N HIS A 87 22.00 -29.71 -14.15
CA HIS A 87 20.90 -29.49 -13.22
C HIS A 87 20.05 -28.24 -13.56
N GLY A 88 20.68 -27.19 -14.10
CA GLY A 88 20.01 -25.95 -14.50
C GLY A 88 19.18 -26.08 -15.78
N GLN A 89 19.65 -26.88 -16.74
CA GLN A 89 18.96 -27.10 -18.03
C GLN A 89 17.60 -27.80 -17.89
N GLN A 90 17.38 -28.57 -16.81
CA GLN A 90 16.14 -29.32 -16.62
C GLN A 90 14.97 -28.48 -16.06
N ASN A 91 15.20 -27.21 -15.64
CA ASN A 91 14.19 -26.45 -14.86
C ASN A 91 14.17 -24.92 -15.12
N ALA A 92 14.57 -24.46 -16.31
CA ALA A 92 14.77 -23.03 -16.56
C ALA A 92 13.48 -22.27 -16.92
N LEU A 93 13.17 -21.19 -16.18
CA LEU A 93 12.12 -20.22 -16.50
C LEU A 93 12.61 -18.97 -17.27
N ASP A 94 13.92 -18.68 -17.29
CA ASP A 94 14.48 -17.51 -17.97
C ASP A 94 15.90 -17.81 -18.52
N GLY A 95 16.11 -17.54 -19.82
CA GLY A 95 17.39 -17.72 -20.50
C GLY A 95 18.51 -16.81 -19.99
N ALA A 96 18.18 -15.76 -19.23
CA ALA A 96 19.18 -14.94 -18.53
C ALA A 96 19.92 -15.73 -17.44
N TRP A 97 19.24 -16.65 -16.75
CA TRP A 97 19.84 -17.50 -15.73
C TRP A 97 20.79 -18.53 -16.35
N MET A 98 20.41 -19.13 -17.47
CA MET A 98 21.29 -20.01 -18.26
C MET A 98 22.60 -19.32 -18.63
N ARG A 99 22.53 -18.05 -19.09
CA ARG A 99 23.73 -17.26 -19.39
C ARG A 99 24.55 -16.91 -18.15
N GLN A 100 23.90 -16.62 -17.02
CA GLN A 100 24.62 -16.40 -15.75
C GLN A 100 25.32 -17.66 -15.26
N LEU A 101 24.67 -18.83 -15.40
CA LEU A 101 25.27 -20.13 -15.12
C LEU A 101 26.43 -20.43 -16.07
N GLU A 102 26.27 -20.20 -17.38
CA GLU A 102 27.34 -20.36 -18.39
C GLU A 102 28.52 -19.42 -18.11
N ASN A 103 28.27 -18.16 -17.75
CA ASN A 103 29.31 -17.19 -17.41
C ASN A 103 30.00 -17.51 -16.08
N ALA A 104 29.25 -17.98 -15.08
CA ALA A 104 29.82 -18.47 -13.83
C ALA A 104 30.64 -19.75 -14.07
N SER A 105 30.20 -20.62 -14.97
CA SER A 105 30.90 -21.81 -15.45
C SER A 105 32.19 -21.47 -16.22
N ALA A 106 32.17 -20.43 -17.05
CA ALA A 106 33.32 -19.97 -17.82
C ALA A 106 34.41 -19.32 -16.94
N ARG A 107 34.04 -18.85 -15.74
CA ARG A 107 34.96 -18.32 -14.72
C ARG A 107 35.32 -19.44 -13.76
N VAL A 108 36.42 -20.12 -14.02
CA VAL A 108 36.92 -21.37 -13.41
C VAL A 108 37.11 -21.34 -11.87
N HIS A 109 36.68 -20.29 -11.16
CA HIS A 109 36.86 -20.10 -9.71
C HIS A 109 35.66 -19.38 -9.08
N ILE A 110 34.49 -20.03 -9.00
CA ILE A 110 33.37 -19.53 -8.18
C ILE A 110 33.75 -19.71 -6.70
N THR A 111 33.71 -18.64 -5.90
CA THR A 111 33.95 -18.75 -4.45
C THR A 111 32.83 -19.58 -3.79
N ARG A 112 33.10 -20.29 -2.69
CA ARG A 112 32.08 -21.17 -2.08
C ARG A 112 30.79 -20.44 -1.66
N LEU A 113 30.89 -19.15 -1.32
CA LEU A 113 29.72 -18.29 -1.06
C LEU A 113 28.91 -18.05 -2.34
N GLU A 114 29.58 -17.75 -3.46
CA GLU A 114 28.90 -17.59 -4.74
C GLU A 114 28.25 -18.89 -5.20
N ALA A 115 28.91 -20.04 -5.00
CA ALA A 115 28.30 -21.35 -5.28
C ALA A 115 27.04 -21.59 -4.43
N LEU A 116 27.09 -21.28 -3.13
CA LEU A 116 25.93 -21.37 -2.24
C LEU A 116 24.80 -20.40 -2.66
N LYS A 117 25.12 -19.17 -3.06
CA LYS A 117 24.14 -18.21 -3.59
C LYS A 117 23.50 -18.72 -4.88
N LEU A 118 24.27 -19.33 -5.78
CA LEU A 118 23.75 -19.92 -7.02
C LEU A 118 22.85 -21.13 -6.75
N GLN A 119 23.20 -21.98 -5.77
CA GLN A 119 22.35 -23.11 -5.37
C GLN A 119 21.01 -22.63 -4.78
N ILE A 120 21.05 -21.59 -3.95
CA ILE A 120 19.85 -20.97 -3.37
C ILE A 120 19.00 -20.29 -4.44
N GLN A 121 19.64 -19.58 -5.38
CA GLN A 121 18.96 -19.04 -6.55
C GLN A 121 18.22 -20.15 -7.30
N GLN A 122 18.89 -21.28 -7.57
CA GLN A 122 18.28 -22.41 -8.25
C GLN A 122 17.07 -22.97 -7.50
N GLN A 123 17.12 -23.05 -6.17
CA GLN A 123 15.96 -23.48 -5.36
C GLN A 123 14.80 -22.47 -5.46
N ALA A 124 15.09 -21.18 -5.51
CA ALA A 124 14.07 -20.16 -5.73
C ALA A 124 13.50 -20.22 -7.16
N GLU A 125 14.31 -20.48 -8.18
CA GLU A 125 13.82 -20.68 -9.56
C GLU A 125 12.88 -21.87 -9.65
N LEU A 126 13.27 -23.02 -9.10
CA LEU A 126 12.44 -24.24 -9.04
C LEU A 126 11.10 -24.00 -8.33
N LEU A 127 11.15 -23.34 -7.18
CA LEU A 127 9.97 -23.05 -6.38
C LEU A 127 8.97 -22.18 -7.15
N TYR A 128 9.44 -21.11 -7.78
CA TYR A 128 8.56 -20.18 -8.49
C TYR A 128 8.16 -20.65 -9.90
N ALA A 129 8.92 -21.55 -10.53
CA ALA A 129 8.52 -22.27 -11.74
C ALA A 129 7.26 -23.10 -11.50
N ASN A 130 7.34 -23.97 -10.50
CA ASN A 130 6.22 -24.82 -10.11
C ASN A 130 5.01 -23.99 -9.65
N GLN A 131 5.24 -22.85 -9.01
CA GLN A 131 4.17 -21.95 -8.59
C GLN A 131 3.45 -21.30 -9.79
N LEU A 132 4.17 -20.86 -10.82
CA LEU A 132 3.57 -20.18 -11.98
C LEU A 132 2.62 -21.11 -12.75
N ASP A 133 3.06 -22.34 -13.04
CA ASP A 133 2.25 -23.32 -13.77
C ASP A 133 0.99 -23.71 -12.98
N PHE A 134 1.17 -23.94 -11.69
CA PHE A 134 0.08 -24.33 -10.81
C PHE A 134 -0.95 -23.22 -10.61
N VAL A 135 -0.50 -21.97 -10.47
CA VAL A 135 -1.43 -20.85 -10.32
C VAL A 135 -2.09 -20.46 -11.63
N ASP A 136 -1.42 -20.59 -12.78
CA ASP A 136 -2.08 -20.45 -14.08
C ASP A 136 -3.21 -21.48 -14.23
N ALA A 137 -2.94 -22.75 -13.90
CA ALA A 137 -3.95 -23.81 -13.91
C ALA A 137 -5.10 -23.55 -12.92
N ALA A 138 -4.77 -23.08 -11.70
CA ALA A 138 -5.74 -22.69 -10.69
C ALA A 138 -6.64 -21.55 -11.16
N ALA A 139 -6.04 -20.49 -11.69
CA ALA A 139 -6.75 -19.30 -12.14
C ALA A 139 -7.70 -19.60 -13.31
N ARG A 140 -7.27 -20.44 -14.26
CA ARG A 140 -8.14 -20.97 -15.34
C ARG A 140 -9.33 -21.72 -14.78
N ARG A 141 -9.09 -22.61 -13.82
CA ARG A 141 -10.13 -23.44 -13.22
C ARG A 141 -11.11 -22.61 -12.39
N ILE A 142 -10.62 -21.63 -11.65
CA ILE A 142 -11.44 -20.70 -10.87
C ILE A 142 -12.29 -19.84 -11.80
N TYR A 143 -11.70 -19.27 -12.85
CA TYR A 143 -12.42 -18.46 -13.83
C TYR A 143 -13.51 -19.28 -14.52
N ALA A 144 -13.18 -20.45 -15.07
CA ALA A 144 -14.15 -21.31 -15.73
C ALA A 144 -15.23 -21.82 -14.77
N GLY A 145 -14.84 -22.25 -13.57
CA GLY A 145 -15.76 -22.72 -12.53
C GLY A 145 -16.72 -21.62 -12.07
N SER A 146 -16.23 -20.41 -11.85
CA SER A 146 -17.05 -19.26 -11.47
C SER A 146 -17.98 -18.84 -12.62
N TYR A 147 -17.49 -18.78 -13.85
CA TYR A 147 -18.29 -18.37 -15.01
C TYR A 147 -19.46 -19.35 -15.26
N TYR A 148 -19.16 -20.65 -15.39
CA TYR A 148 -20.18 -21.67 -15.65
C TYR A 148 -21.06 -21.93 -14.43
N GLY A 149 -20.48 -21.87 -13.23
CA GLY A 149 -21.24 -21.96 -11.98
C GLY A 149 -22.24 -20.82 -11.86
N THR A 150 -21.83 -19.58 -12.13
CA THR A 150 -22.71 -18.42 -12.15
C THR A 150 -23.84 -18.62 -13.14
N ALA A 151 -23.53 -19.03 -14.38
CA ALA A 151 -24.57 -19.22 -15.37
C ALA A 151 -25.54 -20.36 -15.02
N PHE A 152 -25.02 -21.48 -14.52
CA PHE A 152 -25.82 -22.60 -14.05
C PHE A 152 -26.79 -22.15 -12.96
N GLU A 153 -26.29 -21.37 -11.99
CA GLU A 153 -27.15 -20.83 -10.96
C GLU A 153 -28.20 -19.92 -11.60
N VAL A 154 -27.82 -18.93 -12.41
CA VAL A 154 -28.74 -17.98 -13.05
C VAL A 154 -29.83 -18.68 -13.86
N GLN A 155 -29.49 -19.70 -14.64
CA GLN A 155 -30.47 -20.54 -15.33
C GLN A 155 -31.44 -21.23 -14.37
N ARG A 156 -30.88 -21.83 -13.30
CA ARG A 156 -31.66 -22.60 -12.33
C ARG A 156 -32.67 -21.73 -11.57
N GLY A 157 -32.29 -20.55 -11.12
CA GLY A 157 -33.22 -19.65 -10.42
C GLY A 157 -34.16 -18.86 -11.33
N LEU A 158 -33.85 -18.71 -12.62
CA LEU A 158 -34.83 -18.25 -13.62
C LEU A 158 -35.77 -19.39 -14.08
N GLY A 159 -35.42 -20.65 -13.81
CA GLY A 159 -36.19 -21.82 -14.24
C GLY A 159 -36.17 -22.02 -15.76
N VAL A 160 -35.20 -21.42 -16.45
CA VAL A 160 -35.04 -21.46 -17.91
C VAL A 160 -33.63 -21.87 -18.27
N GLY A 161 -33.50 -22.83 -19.20
CA GLY A 161 -32.23 -23.29 -19.72
C GLY A 161 -31.95 -22.70 -21.09
N TRP A 162 -30.72 -22.24 -21.32
CA TRP A 162 -30.26 -21.81 -22.63
C TRP A 162 -28.87 -22.37 -22.93
N THR A 163 -28.54 -22.50 -24.20
CA THR A 163 -27.21 -22.92 -24.64
C THR A 163 -26.24 -21.76 -24.48
N MET A 164 -25.14 -21.99 -23.76
CA MET A 164 -24.03 -21.04 -23.66
C MET A 164 -22.96 -21.35 -24.68
N GLN A 165 -22.24 -20.33 -25.13
CA GLN A 165 -21.01 -20.54 -25.87
C GLN A 165 -19.92 -21.03 -24.91
N ALA A 166 -19.11 -21.97 -25.38
CA ALA A 166 -17.96 -22.43 -24.60
C ALA A 166 -16.94 -21.29 -24.47
N LEU A 167 -16.40 -21.12 -23.27
CA LEU A 167 -15.31 -20.20 -22.99
C LEU A 167 -14.15 -20.44 -23.96
N ASN A 168 -13.74 -19.38 -24.64
CA ASN A 168 -12.56 -19.40 -25.49
C ASN A 168 -11.31 -19.23 -24.64
N GLU A 169 -10.32 -20.09 -24.86
CA GLU A 169 -9.01 -20.08 -24.20
C GLU A 169 -8.29 -18.71 -24.34
N GLY A 170 -8.49 -18.00 -25.44
CA GLY A 170 -8.01 -16.64 -25.66
C GLY A 170 -8.65 -15.62 -24.73
N THR A 171 -9.94 -15.77 -24.39
CA THR A 171 -10.63 -14.92 -23.41
C THR A 171 -10.03 -15.12 -22.03
N ILE A 172 -9.85 -16.39 -21.62
CA ILE A 172 -9.24 -16.71 -20.32
C ILE A 172 -7.82 -16.15 -20.24
N LYS A 173 -6.98 -16.38 -21.27
CA LYS A 173 -5.63 -15.81 -21.33
C LYS A 173 -5.65 -14.29 -21.22
N LYS A 174 -6.58 -13.61 -21.91
CA LYS A 174 -6.69 -12.15 -21.87
C LYS A 174 -6.99 -11.65 -20.45
N VAL A 175 -7.94 -12.27 -19.75
CA VAL A 175 -8.27 -11.91 -18.35
C VAL A 175 -7.06 -12.14 -17.44
N LEU A 176 -6.39 -13.29 -17.54
CA LEU A 176 -5.21 -13.61 -16.72
C LEU A 176 -4.01 -12.70 -16.99
N SER A 177 -3.87 -12.19 -18.21
CA SER A 177 -2.76 -11.32 -18.62
C SER A 177 -3.01 -9.84 -18.37
N ARG A 178 -4.23 -9.44 -18.00
CA ARG A 178 -4.60 -8.05 -17.78
C ARG A 178 -4.32 -7.65 -16.32
N PRO A 179 -3.48 -6.63 -16.06
CA PRO A 179 -3.34 -6.11 -14.72
C PRO A 179 -4.67 -5.47 -14.28
N TRP A 180 -5.04 -5.71 -13.02
CA TRP A 180 -6.32 -5.26 -12.46
C TRP A 180 -6.16 -4.34 -11.24
N THR A 181 -4.92 -4.15 -10.81
CA THR A 181 -4.49 -3.35 -9.67
C THR A 181 -3.79 -2.09 -10.18
N ALA A 182 -3.74 -1.05 -9.33
CA ALA A 182 -3.18 0.26 -9.69
C ALA A 182 -1.65 0.28 -9.98
N ASP A 183 -0.92 -0.80 -9.68
CA ASP A 183 0.52 -0.92 -9.94
C ASP A 183 0.84 -1.53 -11.32
N ASP A 184 -0.18 -1.76 -12.17
CA ASP A 184 -0.08 -2.38 -13.50
C ASP A 184 0.63 -3.74 -13.53
N LYS A 185 0.66 -4.45 -12.38
CA LYS A 185 1.27 -5.77 -12.28
C LYS A 185 0.25 -6.89 -12.42
N THR A 186 0.59 -7.87 -13.24
CA THR A 186 -0.13 -9.15 -13.30
C THR A 186 0.27 -10.04 -12.12
N PHE A 187 -0.50 -11.10 -11.89
CA PHE A 187 -0.12 -12.16 -10.97
C PHE A 187 1.30 -12.69 -11.24
N ARG A 188 1.63 -12.91 -12.53
CA ARG A 188 2.97 -13.38 -12.94
C ARG A 188 4.06 -12.41 -12.49
N ASP A 189 3.88 -11.11 -12.74
CA ASP A 189 4.84 -10.07 -12.34
C ASP A 189 5.08 -10.03 -10.82
N ARG A 190 4.03 -10.33 -10.04
CA ARG A 190 4.14 -10.45 -8.57
C ARG A 190 4.88 -11.70 -8.14
N CYS A 191 4.66 -12.84 -8.78
CA CYS A 191 5.49 -14.03 -8.56
C CYS A 191 6.97 -13.75 -8.84
N TRP A 192 7.29 -13.09 -9.96
CA TRP A 192 8.66 -12.68 -10.28
C TRP A 192 9.25 -11.72 -9.24
N THR A 193 8.47 -10.74 -8.81
CA THR A 193 8.89 -9.79 -7.76
C THR A 193 9.18 -10.52 -6.45
N ASN A 194 8.27 -11.40 -6.00
CA ASN A 194 8.42 -12.16 -4.76
C ASN A 194 9.64 -13.11 -4.80
N LYS A 195 9.91 -13.75 -5.94
CA LYS A 195 11.11 -14.57 -6.15
C LYS A 195 12.38 -13.73 -5.96
N ARG A 196 12.45 -12.60 -6.66
CA ARG A 196 13.61 -11.70 -6.60
C ARG A 196 13.82 -11.18 -5.18
N ASP A 197 12.74 -10.84 -4.48
CA ASP A 197 12.80 -10.38 -3.09
C ASP A 197 13.31 -11.47 -2.14
N LEU A 198 12.86 -12.72 -2.30
CA LEU A 198 13.36 -13.86 -1.51
C LEU A 198 14.86 -14.06 -1.74
N VAL A 199 15.27 -14.16 -3.01
CA VAL A 199 16.67 -14.31 -3.42
C VAL A 199 17.54 -13.19 -2.83
N ASN A 200 17.14 -11.94 -3.04
CA ASN A 200 17.92 -10.79 -2.61
C ASN A 200 18.03 -10.74 -1.10
N SER A 201 16.94 -11.07 -0.40
CA SER A 201 16.93 -11.12 1.06
C SER A 201 17.87 -12.19 1.59
N VAL A 202 17.82 -13.41 1.03
CA VAL A 202 18.70 -14.52 1.42
C VAL A 202 20.17 -14.19 1.09
N ASN A 203 20.45 -13.68 -0.11
CA ASN A 203 21.79 -13.26 -0.51
C ASN A 203 22.37 -12.18 0.40
N THR A 204 21.53 -11.19 0.77
CA THR A 204 21.92 -10.12 1.70
C THR A 204 22.23 -10.69 3.07
N GLN A 205 21.35 -11.54 3.62
CA GLN A 205 21.61 -12.17 4.92
C GLN A 205 22.90 -12.97 4.89
N LEU A 206 23.09 -13.86 3.91
CA LEU A 206 24.30 -14.69 3.82
C LEU A 206 25.57 -13.86 3.71
N THR A 207 25.54 -12.79 2.92
CA THR A 207 26.69 -11.88 2.77
C THR A 207 27.00 -11.14 4.07
N GLN A 208 25.98 -10.60 4.75
CA GLN A 208 26.15 -9.88 6.01
C GLN A 208 26.67 -10.79 7.11
N MET A 209 26.17 -12.02 7.17
CA MET A 209 26.59 -12.99 8.18
C MET A 209 28.03 -13.45 7.97
N ILE A 210 28.47 -13.61 6.73
CA ILE A 210 29.88 -13.91 6.43
C ILE A 210 30.78 -12.73 6.77
N ILE A 211 30.40 -11.50 6.41
CA ILE A 211 31.18 -10.29 6.74
C ILE A 211 31.32 -10.13 8.26
N ARG A 212 30.25 -10.40 9.00
CA ARG A 212 30.20 -10.25 10.47
C ARG A 212 30.70 -11.50 11.21
N GLY A 213 31.00 -12.58 10.48
CA GLY A 213 31.39 -13.86 11.04
C GLY A 213 30.35 -14.46 11.99
N GLU A 214 29.05 -14.30 11.68
CA GLU A 214 27.97 -14.83 12.51
C GLU A 214 27.91 -16.36 12.48
N ALA A 215 27.46 -16.95 13.60
CA ALA A 215 27.37 -18.40 13.74
C ALA A 215 26.36 -19.02 12.74
N PRO A 216 26.65 -20.20 12.16
CA PRO A 216 25.80 -20.91 11.19
C PRO A 216 24.32 -21.03 11.56
N ASP A 217 24.04 -21.27 12.84
CA ASP A 217 22.67 -21.49 13.31
C ASP A 217 21.83 -20.22 13.18
N ARG A 218 22.46 -19.04 13.34
CA ARG A 218 21.82 -17.75 13.07
C ARG A 218 21.55 -17.56 11.58
N ALA A 219 22.44 -18.06 10.72
CA ALA A 219 22.26 -18.00 9.28
C ALA A 219 21.10 -18.85 8.77
N ILE A 220 21.04 -20.09 9.25
CA ILE A 220 19.93 -20.99 8.99
C ILE A 220 18.62 -20.35 9.47
N ALA A 221 18.58 -19.82 10.70
CA ALA A 221 17.38 -19.16 11.24
C ALA A 221 16.96 -17.90 10.45
N ALA A 222 17.92 -17.06 10.03
CA ALA A 222 17.63 -15.85 9.26
C ALA A 222 17.08 -16.20 7.86
N VAL A 223 17.66 -17.19 7.20
CA VAL A 223 17.20 -17.68 5.89
C VAL A 223 15.81 -18.33 6.03
N ALA A 224 15.61 -19.21 7.00
CA ALA A 224 14.32 -19.80 7.33
C ALA A 224 13.22 -18.74 7.51
N LYS A 225 13.52 -17.67 8.24
CA LYS A 225 12.60 -16.54 8.44
C LYS A 225 12.20 -15.88 7.12
N GLN A 226 13.13 -15.69 6.17
CA GLN A 226 12.82 -15.11 4.85
C GLN A 226 11.94 -16.03 4.01
N PHE A 227 12.14 -17.35 4.09
CA PHE A 227 11.25 -18.33 3.48
C PHE A 227 9.85 -18.27 4.07
N GLN A 228 9.69 -18.16 5.39
CA GLN A 228 8.38 -18.02 6.02
C GLN A 228 7.66 -16.72 5.62
N VAL A 229 8.38 -15.60 5.55
CA VAL A 229 7.81 -14.33 5.05
C VAL A 229 7.36 -14.46 3.60
N SER A 230 8.20 -15.06 2.75
CA SER A 230 7.89 -15.24 1.32
C SER A 230 6.72 -16.19 1.11
N LYS A 231 6.62 -17.27 1.91
CA LYS A 231 5.47 -18.18 1.95
C LYS A 231 4.17 -17.44 2.27
N GLY A 232 4.17 -16.59 3.30
CA GLY A 232 3.00 -15.78 3.68
C GLY A 232 2.57 -14.78 2.60
N LYS A 233 3.55 -14.13 1.93
CA LYS A 233 3.28 -13.25 0.77
C LYS A 233 2.65 -14.03 -0.39
N ALA A 234 3.18 -15.22 -0.68
CA ALA A 234 2.72 -16.06 -1.77
C ALA A 234 1.30 -16.61 -1.52
N GLY A 235 0.98 -17.05 -0.29
CA GLY A 235 -0.37 -17.49 0.06
C GLY A 235 -1.41 -16.37 -0.05
N ARG A 236 -1.08 -15.18 0.45
CA ARG A 236 -1.94 -13.98 0.30
C ARG A 236 -2.19 -13.63 -1.16
N LEU A 237 -1.14 -13.69 -1.98
CA LEU A 237 -1.22 -13.39 -3.40
C LEU A 237 -2.18 -14.36 -4.10
N ILE A 238 -2.00 -15.67 -3.91
CA ILE A 238 -2.88 -16.70 -4.49
C ILE A 238 -4.34 -16.42 -4.14
N MET A 239 -4.64 -16.19 -2.86
CA MET A 239 -6.02 -16.01 -2.40
C MET A 239 -6.67 -14.73 -2.92
N THR A 240 -5.90 -13.65 -3.03
CA THR A 240 -6.40 -12.37 -3.56
C THR A 240 -6.69 -12.47 -5.06
N GLU A 241 -5.83 -13.17 -5.79
CA GLU A 241 -5.95 -13.32 -7.25
C GLU A 241 -7.04 -14.33 -7.61
N SER A 242 -7.19 -15.40 -6.81
CA SER A 242 -8.35 -16.30 -6.88
C SER A 242 -9.68 -15.55 -6.74
N ALA A 243 -9.82 -14.70 -5.72
CA ALA A 243 -11.03 -13.90 -5.52
C ALA A 243 -11.27 -12.93 -6.68
N TYR A 244 -10.21 -12.32 -7.23
CA TYR A 244 -10.31 -11.49 -8.44
C TYR A 244 -10.80 -12.29 -9.65
N PHE A 245 -10.20 -13.43 -9.97
CA PHE A 245 -10.60 -14.22 -11.14
C PHE A 245 -12.02 -14.78 -11.01
N ALA A 246 -12.44 -15.15 -9.81
CA ALA A 246 -13.81 -15.55 -9.54
C ALA A 246 -14.80 -14.40 -9.80
N SER A 247 -14.49 -13.21 -9.31
CA SER A 247 -15.28 -11.99 -9.49
C SER A 247 -15.32 -11.52 -10.95
N ALA A 248 -14.17 -11.52 -11.64
CA ALA A 248 -14.09 -11.19 -13.06
C ALA A 248 -14.90 -12.16 -13.93
N ALA A 249 -14.87 -13.46 -13.62
CA ALA A 249 -15.72 -14.45 -14.29
C ALA A 249 -17.22 -14.21 -14.06
N GLN A 250 -17.63 -13.83 -12.84
CA GLN A 250 -19.01 -13.41 -12.55
C GLN A 250 -19.41 -12.21 -13.39
N LYS A 251 -18.54 -11.19 -13.48
CA LYS A 251 -18.76 -10.00 -14.30
C LYS A 251 -19.02 -10.34 -15.77
N ASP A 252 -18.15 -11.16 -16.35
CA ASP A 252 -18.23 -11.52 -17.77
C ASP A 252 -19.51 -12.33 -18.03
N CYS A 253 -19.84 -13.27 -17.14
CA CYS A 253 -21.09 -14.02 -17.20
C CYS A 253 -22.32 -13.10 -17.11
N TYR A 254 -22.36 -12.17 -16.17
CA TYR A 254 -23.44 -11.17 -16.06
C TYR A 254 -23.60 -10.34 -17.32
N GLY A 255 -22.50 -9.92 -17.93
CA GLY A 255 -22.52 -9.19 -19.20
C GLY A 255 -23.16 -9.99 -20.33
N GLU A 256 -22.83 -11.28 -20.45
CA GLU A 256 -23.44 -12.16 -21.45
C GLU A 256 -24.93 -12.45 -21.18
N LEU A 257 -25.30 -12.52 -19.91
CA LEU A 257 -26.69 -12.77 -19.49
C LEU A 257 -27.55 -11.51 -19.47
N GLY A 258 -27.02 -10.35 -19.84
CA GLY A 258 -27.76 -9.09 -19.87
C GLY A 258 -28.18 -8.60 -18.48
N VAL A 259 -27.44 -8.97 -17.44
CA VAL A 259 -27.67 -8.46 -16.07
C VAL A 259 -27.28 -6.98 -16.06
N GLU A 260 -28.19 -6.10 -15.65
CA GLU A 260 -27.91 -4.65 -15.64
C GLU A 260 -27.36 -4.15 -14.30
N ARG A 261 -27.71 -4.83 -13.21
CA ARG A 261 -27.34 -4.47 -11.85
C ARG A 261 -26.95 -5.69 -11.03
N TYR A 262 -26.06 -5.47 -10.08
CA TYR A 262 -25.61 -6.51 -9.17
C TYR A 262 -25.59 -5.98 -7.75
N LYS A 263 -25.67 -6.90 -6.80
CA LYS A 263 -25.61 -6.66 -5.37
C LYS A 263 -24.34 -7.28 -4.80
N ILE A 264 -23.68 -6.57 -3.88
CA ILE A 264 -22.55 -7.12 -3.12
C ILE A 264 -23.08 -8.11 -2.09
N VAL A 265 -22.41 -9.27 -1.98
CA VAL A 265 -22.72 -10.31 -1.00
C VAL A 265 -21.45 -10.61 -0.20
N ALA A 266 -21.39 -10.06 1.01
CA ALA A 266 -20.29 -10.30 1.92
C ALA A 266 -20.31 -11.70 2.51
N SER A 267 -19.17 -12.15 3.06
CA SER A 267 -19.21 -13.21 4.07
C SER A 267 -19.89 -12.66 5.32
N PHE A 268 -20.66 -13.49 6.01
CA PHE A 268 -21.22 -13.14 7.31
C PHE A 268 -20.74 -14.20 8.31
N ASP A 269 -19.54 -13.95 8.81
CA ASP A 269 -18.84 -14.73 9.83
C ASP A 269 -17.94 -13.82 10.68
N GLN A 270 -17.30 -14.39 11.70
CA GLN A 270 -16.42 -13.67 12.63
C GLN A 270 -15.22 -12.96 11.97
N ASP A 271 -14.85 -13.37 10.75
CA ASP A 271 -13.70 -12.85 9.99
C ASP A 271 -14.15 -11.85 8.91
N THR A 272 -15.40 -11.40 8.97
CA THR A 272 -15.93 -10.38 8.06
C THR A 272 -15.48 -9.00 8.53
N CYS A 273 -14.71 -8.30 7.70
CA CYS A 273 -14.21 -6.96 8.02
C CYS A 273 -15.30 -5.89 7.89
N GLU A 274 -15.11 -4.76 8.57
CA GLU A 274 -16.07 -3.64 8.58
C GLU A 274 -16.37 -3.10 7.17
N LEU A 275 -15.37 -3.02 6.30
CA LEU A 275 -15.55 -2.59 4.90
C LEU A 275 -16.51 -3.52 4.15
N CYS A 276 -16.28 -4.83 4.21
CA CYS A 276 -17.14 -5.79 3.55
C CYS A 276 -18.56 -5.80 4.14
N GLY A 277 -18.68 -5.66 5.46
CA GLY A 277 -19.98 -5.52 6.12
C GLY A 277 -20.72 -4.26 5.71
N ALA A 278 -20.03 -3.14 5.49
CA ALA A 278 -20.62 -1.87 5.07
C ALA A 278 -21.04 -1.88 3.59
N LEU A 279 -20.30 -2.59 2.74
CA LEU A 279 -20.62 -2.75 1.32
C LEU A 279 -21.68 -3.82 1.05
N ASP A 280 -21.92 -4.73 1.99
CA ASP A 280 -22.91 -5.79 1.85
C ASP A 280 -24.30 -5.24 1.55
N GLY A 281 -24.99 -5.87 0.59
CA GLY A 281 -26.34 -5.48 0.21
C GLY A 281 -26.43 -4.24 -0.69
N GLN A 282 -25.33 -3.47 -0.85
CA GLN A 282 -25.30 -2.36 -1.79
C GLN A 282 -25.43 -2.84 -3.23
N VAL A 283 -26.17 -2.06 -4.04
CA VAL A 283 -26.50 -2.37 -5.42
C VAL A 283 -25.81 -1.38 -6.34
N PHE A 284 -25.16 -1.90 -7.37
CA PHE A 284 -24.44 -1.12 -8.37
C PHE A 284 -24.87 -1.50 -9.78
N LYS A 285 -24.70 -0.58 -10.71
CA LYS A 285 -24.89 -0.87 -12.14
C LYS A 285 -23.70 -1.63 -12.67
N MET A 286 -23.89 -2.52 -13.64
CA MET A 286 -22.78 -3.20 -14.33
C MET A 286 -21.82 -2.21 -15.00
N SER A 287 -22.29 -1.03 -15.41
CA SER A 287 -21.44 0.07 -15.92
C SER A 287 -20.46 0.62 -14.89
N GLU A 288 -20.75 0.45 -13.60
CA GLU A 288 -19.92 0.91 -12.47
C GLU A 288 -19.01 -0.20 -11.96
N TYR A 289 -19.03 -1.41 -12.56
CA TYR A 289 -18.31 -2.57 -12.06
C TYR A 289 -16.79 -2.39 -12.09
N GLN A 290 -16.23 -2.13 -10.91
CA GLN A 290 -14.83 -1.86 -10.68
C GLN A 290 -14.31 -2.67 -9.47
N PRO A 291 -13.47 -3.68 -9.71
CA PRO A 291 -12.80 -4.44 -8.66
C PRO A 291 -12.08 -3.52 -7.67
N GLY A 292 -12.23 -3.76 -6.38
CA GLY A 292 -11.62 -2.96 -5.32
C GLY A 292 -12.43 -1.74 -4.88
N LEU A 293 -13.46 -1.34 -5.64
CA LEU A 293 -14.28 -0.16 -5.32
C LEU A 293 -15.77 -0.53 -5.21
N THR A 294 -16.35 -1.03 -6.29
CA THR A 294 -17.78 -1.38 -6.38
C THR A 294 -17.98 -2.88 -6.57
N ALA A 295 -16.92 -3.66 -6.76
CA ALA A 295 -16.94 -5.10 -6.87
C ALA A 295 -15.76 -5.75 -6.12
N PRO A 296 -15.89 -6.98 -5.60
CA PRO A 296 -14.80 -7.67 -4.95
C PRO A 296 -13.68 -8.05 -5.95
N PRO A 297 -12.46 -8.32 -5.48
CA PRO A 297 -12.02 -8.27 -4.09
C PRO A 297 -11.76 -6.83 -3.62
N PHE A 298 -12.25 -6.48 -2.42
CA PHE A 298 -12.05 -5.15 -1.81
C PHE A 298 -10.74 -5.03 -1.00
N HIS A 299 -10.17 -6.16 -0.61
CA HIS A 299 -8.96 -6.23 0.20
C HIS A 299 -8.26 -7.58 -0.03
N PRO A 300 -6.99 -7.74 0.40
CA PRO A 300 -6.35 -9.05 0.41
C PRO A 300 -7.17 -10.04 1.25
N TRP A 301 -7.30 -11.29 0.80
CA TRP A 301 -8.20 -12.28 1.43
C TRP A 301 -9.69 -11.92 1.42
N CYS A 302 -10.14 -11.07 0.49
CA CYS A 302 -11.57 -10.82 0.33
C CYS A 302 -12.29 -12.11 -0.04
N ARG A 303 -13.40 -12.37 0.66
CA ARG A 303 -14.27 -13.55 0.45
C ARG A 303 -15.64 -13.14 -0.07
N CYS A 304 -15.84 -11.87 -0.41
CA CYS A 304 -17.10 -11.35 -0.93
C CYS A 304 -17.30 -11.78 -2.38
N CYS A 305 -18.55 -11.96 -2.76
CA CYS A 305 -18.94 -12.17 -4.14
C CYS A 305 -20.05 -11.18 -4.53
N THR A 306 -20.57 -11.35 -5.73
CA THR A 306 -21.70 -10.56 -6.23
C THR A 306 -22.89 -11.48 -6.51
N ALA A 307 -24.08 -10.91 -6.60
CA ALA A 307 -25.29 -11.58 -7.07
C ALA A 307 -26.05 -10.67 -8.05
N PRO A 308 -26.72 -11.20 -9.08
CA PRO A 308 -27.57 -10.37 -9.94
C PRO A 308 -28.71 -9.74 -9.13
N TYR A 309 -29.06 -8.50 -9.49
CA TYR A 309 -30.11 -7.73 -8.82
C TYR A 309 -31.17 -7.25 -9.81
N PHE A 310 -32.44 -7.46 -9.45
CA PHE A 310 -33.61 -7.00 -10.21
C PHE A 310 -34.53 -6.23 -9.25
N GLU A 311 -34.95 -5.02 -9.65
CA GLU A 311 -35.72 -4.09 -8.78
C GLU A 311 -37.06 -4.70 -8.32
N ASP A 312 -37.71 -5.46 -9.18
CA ASP A 312 -38.97 -6.17 -8.91
C ASP A 312 -38.82 -7.36 -7.94
N MET A 313 -37.58 -7.70 -7.56
CA MET A 313 -37.22 -8.82 -6.69
C MET A 313 -36.60 -8.35 -5.35
N ALA A 314 -36.56 -7.04 -5.10
CA ALA A 314 -35.85 -6.43 -3.97
C ALA A 314 -36.46 -6.74 -2.58
N ALA A 315 -37.75 -7.11 -2.52
CA ALA A 315 -38.53 -7.04 -1.29
C ALA A 315 -38.68 -8.34 -0.47
N LEU A 316 -38.04 -9.46 -0.84
CA LEU A 316 -38.37 -10.73 -0.20
C LEU A 316 -37.16 -11.69 -0.11
N GLY A 317 -36.85 -12.16 1.11
CA GLY A 317 -36.05 -13.38 1.31
C GLY A 317 -35.27 -13.48 2.63
N GLU A 318 -34.66 -14.65 2.84
CA GLU A 318 -33.71 -14.94 3.93
C GLU A 318 -32.31 -15.20 3.34
N ARG A 319 -31.24 -14.74 3.99
CA ARG A 319 -29.84 -15.01 3.62
C ARG A 319 -29.16 -15.91 4.66
N TRP A 320 -28.05 -16.56 4.30
CA TRP A 320 -27.34 -17.47 5.20
C TRP A 320 -26.18 -16.78 5.91
N THR A 321 -26.02 -17.09 7.19
CA THR A 321 -24.87 -16.73 8.02
C THR A 321 -24.15 -18.00 8.47
N ARG A 322 -22.83 -17.90 8.69
CA ARG A 322 -22.04 -18.95 9.34
C ARG A 322 -21.88 -18.62 10.82
N ASN A 323 -22.21 -19.58 11.67
CA ASN A 323 -22.04 -19.49 13.11
C ASN A 323 -20.58 -19.76 13.50
N PRO A 324 -20.14 -19.34 14.71
CA PRO A 324 -18.79 -19.60 15.20
C PRO A 324 -18.42 -21.10 15.28
N ASP A 325 -19.41 -21.98 15.42
CA ASP A 325 -19.24 -23.44 15.42
C ASP A 325 -19.12 -24.06 14.01
N GLY A 326 -19.12 -23.23 12.96
CA GLY A 326 -19.02 -23.64 11.56
C GLY A 326 -20.36 -24.02 10.91
N THR A 327 -21.45 -24.11 11.67
CA THR A 327 -22.80 -24.38 11.14
C THR A 327 -23.37 -23.17 10.41
N THR A 328 -24.43 -23.36 9.60
CA THR A 328 -25.09 -22.25 8.88
C THR A 328 -26.54 -22.10 9.31
N LYS A 329 -27.01 -20.84 9.42
CA LYS A 329 -28.40 -20.49 9.76
C LYS A 329 -28.90 -19.39 8.82
N LYS A 330 -30.22 -19.28 8.65
CA LYS A 330 -30.85 -18.20 7.88
C LYS A 330 -31.19 -16.97 8.74
N VAL A 331 -31.05 -15.79 8.17
CA VAL A 331 -31.44 -14.47 8.72
C VAL A 331 -32.20 -13.66 7.66
N PRO A 332 -33.02 -12.67 8.02
CA PRO A 332 -33.67 -11.78 7.05
C PRO A 332 -32.67 -11.15 6.05
N ALA A 333 -33.04 -11.04 4.77
CA ALA A 333 -32.16 -10.55 3.72
C ALA A 333 -31.78 -9.06 3.85
N ASP A 334 -32.56 -8.29 4.60
CA ASP A 334 -32.41 -6.86 4.91
C ASP A 334 -31.69 -6.61 6.25
N MET A 335 -31.35 -7.65 7.01
CA MET A 335 -30.54 -7.52 8.22
C MET A 335 -29.21 -6.83 7.88
N THR A 336 -28.79 -5.82 8.65
CA THR A 336 -27.48 -5.19 8.41
C THR A 336 -26.35 -6.01 9.04
N PHE A 337 -25.09 -5.75 8.66
CA PHE A 337 -23.94 -6.35 9.35
C PHE A 337 -23.90 -5.99 10.84
N ALA A 338 -24.30 -4.76 11.19
CA ALA A 338 -24.37 -4.32 12.58
C ALA A 338 -25.41 -5.13 13.37
N ASP A 339 -26.61 -5.31 12.83
CA ASP A 339 -27.70 -6.07 13.48
C ASP A 339 -27.34 -7.55 13.63
N TRP A 340 -26.76 -8.14 12.59
CA TRP A 340 -26.27 -9.50 12.64
C TRP A 340 -25.18 -9.66 13.70
N ARG A 341 -24.17 -8.78 13.71
CA ARG A 341 -23.07 -8.86 14.67
C ARG A 341 -23.57 -8.82 16.11
N GLN A 342 -24.50 -7.91 16.41
CA GLN A 342 -25.11 -7.80 17.75
C GLN A 342 -25.82 -9.10 18.16
N GLN A 343 -26.41 -9.84 17.22
CA GLN A 343 -27.15 -11.07 17.50
C GLN A 343 -26.26 -12.32 17.57
N PHE A 344 -25.16 -12.37 16.81
CA PHE A 344 -24.44 -13.62 16.54
C PHE A 344 -22.95 -13.62 16.95
N VAL A 345 -22.37 -12.48 17.34
CA VAL A 345 -20.94 -12.36 17.72
C VAL A 345 -20.81 -11.80 19.14
N GLN A 346 -20.20 -12.57 20.06
CA GLN A 346 -19.85 -12.11 21.41
C GLN A 346 -18.34 -11.90 21.53
N GLY A 347 -17.92 -10.71 22.00
CA GLY A 347 -16.51 -10.36 22.22
C GLY A 347 -15.97 -9.28 21.26
N PRO A 348 -14.79 -8.70 21.56
CA PRO A 348 -14.11 -7.80 20.63
C PRO A 348 -13.72 -8.56 19.36
N LEU A 349 -13.75 -7.86 18.21
CA LEU A 349 -13.33 -8.43 16.93
C LEU A 349 -11.96 -9.10 17.08
N PRO A 350 -11.70 -10.23 16.40
CA PRO A 350 -10.36 -10.74 16.30
C PRO A 350 -9.46 -9.57 15.89
N SER A 351 -8.47 -9.25 16.72
CA SER A 351 -7.31 -8.49 16.29
C SER A 351 -6.47 -9.41 15.41
N GLY A 352 -7.08 -9.93 14.34
CA GLY A 352 -6.35 -10.29 13.15
C GLY A 352 -5.56 -9.04 12.81
N SER A 353 -4.23 -9.19 12.83
CA SER A 353 -3.28 -8.10 12.66
C SER A 353 -3.82 -7.20 11.56
N ALA A 354 -4.27 -6.02 11.95
CA ALA A 354 -4.66 -4.98 11.02
C ALA A 354 -3.38 -4.65 10.23
N GLY A 355 -3.12 -5.41 9.16
CA GLY A 355 -2.59 -4.85 7.95
C GLY A 355 -3.68 -3.89 7.52
N GLY A 356 -3.63 -2.68 8.09
CA GLY A 356 -4.68 -1.70 8.00
C GLY A 356 -5.14 -1.57 6.57
N THR A 357 -6.45 -1.51 6.36
CA THR A 357 -7.00 -0.97 5.13
C THR A 357 -6.40 0.43 5.01
N ILE A 358 -5.37 0.53 4.20
CA ILE A 358 -4.79 1.79 3.81
C ILE A 358 -5.92 2.49 3.05
N ALA A 359 -6.48 3.57 3.63
CA ALA A 359 -7.47 4.39 2.93
C ALA A 359 -6.96 4.72 1.51
N PRO A 360 -7.79 4.86 0.47
CA PRO A 360 -7.32 5.11 -0.90
C PRO A 360 -6.27 6.22 -0.99
N ASN A 361 -6.45 7.29 -0.21
CA ASN A 361 -5.48 8.39 -0.08
C ASN A 361 -4.16 7.96 0.60
N GLN A 362 -4.23 7.12 1.63
CA GLN A 362 -3.05 6.55 2.28
C GLN A 362 -2.29 5.61 1.31
N GLN A 363 -2.99 4.96 0.38
CA GLN A 363 -2.39 4.03 -0.60
C GLN A 363 -1.72 4.82 -1.71
N HIS A 364 -2.42 5.84 -2.19
CA HIS A 364 -1.86 6.81 -3.10
C HIS A 364 -0.63 7.50 -2.49
N PHE A 365 -0.74 7.98 -1.25
CA PHE A 365 0.37 8.59 -0.52
C PHE A 365 1.59 7.67 -0.45
N SER A 366 1.41 6.42 0.01
CA SER A 366 2.49 5.43 0.09
C SER A 366 3.14 5.17 -1.27
N GLY A 367 2.33 5.06 -2.34
CA GLY A 367 2.82 4.90 -3.71
C GLY A 367 3.61 6.11 -4.22
N ALA A 368 3.08 7.31 -3.98
CA ALA A 368 3.72 8.56 -4.37
C ALA A 368 5.08 8.73 -3.66
N VAL A 369 5.10 8.69 -2.32
CA VAL A 369 6.33 8.95 -1.55
C VAL A 369 7.40 7.87 -1.78
N LYS A 370 7.01 6.60 -1.90
CA LYS A 370 7.95 5.51 -2.19
C LYS A 370 8.69 5.68 -3.51
N GLY A 371 8.04 6.30 -4.49
CA GLY A 371 8.62 6.56 -5.81
C GLY A 371 9.50 7.81 -5.89
N MET A 372 9.60 8.61 -4.83
CA MET A 372 10.38 9.85 -4.84
C MET A 372 11.89 9.56 -4.74
N PRO A 373 12.74 10.32 -5.46
CA PRO A 373 14.18 10.13 -5.43
C PRO A 373 14.74 10.34 -4.03
N SER A 374 15.68 9.48 -3.61
CA SER A 374 16.35 9.53 -2.29
C SER A 374 15.46 9.23 -1.07
N MET A 375 14.23 8.74 -1.26
CA MET A 375 13.35 8.32 -0.16
C MET A 375 13.95 7.13 0.63
N THR A 376 13.95 7.24 1.96
CA THR A 376 14.35 6.14 2.85
C THR A 376 13.13 5.52 3.50
N GLN A 377 13.18 4.22 3.81
CA GLN A 377 12.04 3.54 4.46
C GLN A 377 11.67 4.18 5.79
N ALA A 378 12.65 4.55 6.62
CA ALA A 378 12.39 5.15 7.93
C ALA A 378 11.67 6.49 7.83
N TYR A 379 12.05 7.33 6.86
CA TYR A 379 11.38 8.61 6.62
C TYR A 379 10.01 8.42 5.99
N GLN A 380 9.88 7.49 5.03
CA GLN A 380 8.59 7.08 4.47
C GLN A 380 7.61 6.64 5.56
N ASP A 381 8.01 5.76 6.47
CA ASP A 381 7.15 5.26 7.56
C ASP A 381 6.70 6.41 8.48
N GLY A 382 7.59 7.39 8.73
CA GLY A 382 7.26 8.59 9.49
C GLY A 382 6.25 9.49 8.77
N LEU A 383 6.45 9.70 7.47
CA LEU A 383 5.53 10.46 6.62
C LEU A 383 4.16 9.81 6.54
N GLU A 384 4.10 8.48 6.38
CA GLU A 384 2.84 7.73 6.33
C GLU A 384 2.05 7.86 7.63
N LYS A 385 2.72 7.76 8.79
CA LYS A 385 2.08 7.97 10.09
C LYS A 385 1.52 9.38 10.24
N ARG A 386 2.25 10.39 9.78
CA ARG A 386 1.81 11.79 9.85
C ARG A 386 0.69 12.09 8.87
N PHE A 387 0.75 11.52 7.66
CA PHE A 387 -0.32 11.67 6.67
C PHE A 387 -1.64 11.09 7.16
N ALA A 388 -1.60 9.97 7.89
CA ALA A 388 -2.78 9.32 8.46
C ALA A 388 -3.53 10.19 9.49
N THR A 389 -2.89 11.20 10.08
CA THR A 389 -3.54 12.15 11.00
C THR A 389 -4.12 13.38 10.29
N GLY A 390 -3.97 13.46 8.96
CA GLY A 390 -4.46 14.58 8.15
C GLY A 390 -5.97 14.67 8.06
N THR A 391 -6.49 15.87 7.83
CA THR A 391 -7.91 16.05 7.48
C THR A 391 -8.22 15.39 6.13
N PRO A 392 -9.43 14.83 5.91
CA PRO A 392 -9.78 14.17 4.65
C PRO A 392 -9.54 15.05 3.42
N VAL A 393 -9.94 16.32 3.48
CA VAL A 393 -9.77 17.29 2.39
C VAL A 393 -8.30 17.51 2.03
N ALA A 394 -7.40 17.59 3.03
CA ALA A 394 -5.98 17.71 2.78
C ALA A 394 -5.37 16.42 2.18
N GLN A 395 -5.85 15.26 2.62
CA GLN A 395 -5.45 13.97 2.05
C GLN A 395 -5.94 13.81 0.60
N ASP A 396 -7.14 14.27 0.29
CA ASP A 396 -7.70 14.31 -1.06
C ASP A 396 -6.91 15.26 -1.96
N ALA A 397 -6.58 16.47 -1.46
CA ALA A 397 -5.77 17.43 -2.19
C ALA A 397 -4.38 16.88 -2.50
N PHE A 398 -3.73 16.24 -1.52
CA PHE A 398 -2.48 15.51 -1.77
C PHE A 398 -2.67 14.47 -2.88
N SER A 399 -3.73 13.68 -2.79
CA SER A 399 -3.96 12.56 -3.69
C SER A 399 -4.27 12.99 -5.12
N LYS A 400 -4.89 14.14 -5.30
CA LYS A 400 -5.22 14.70 -6.61
C LYS A 400 -4.00 15.24 -7.35
N TYR A 401 -3.05 15.87 -6.65
CA TYR A 401 -1.96 16.61 -7.32
C TYR A 401 -0.58 15.96 -7.16
N VAL A 402 -0.29 15.29 -6.05
CA VAL A 402 1.07 14.88 -5.69
C VAL A 402 1.36 13.46 -6.16
N THR A 403 2.27 13.31 -7.13
CA THR A 403 2.72 12.00 -7.61
C THR A 403 4.16 11.72 -7.17
N SER A 404 4.67 10.52 -7.42
CA SER A 404 6.10 10.19 -7.19
C SER A 404 7.07 11.11 -7.93
N SER A 405 6.60 11.76 -8.99
CA SER A 405 7.38 12.71 -9.76
C SER A 405 7.39 14.13 -9.16
N SER A 406 6.62 14.44 -8.11
CA SER A 406 6.53 15.81 -7.58
C SER A 406 7.87 16.33 -7.04
N VAL A 407 8.74 15.43 -6.57
CA VAL A 407 10.06 15.76 -6.05
C VAL A 407 11.13 15.58 -7.13
N ALA A 408 11.90 16.65 -7.40
CA ALA A 408 13.03 16.61 -8.34
C ALA A 408 14.27 15.97 -7.73
N ASP A 409 14.57 16.30 -6.47
CA ASP A 409 15.72 15.80 -5.73
C ASP A 409 15.36 15.75 -4.24
N GLY A 410 15.40 14.55 -3.64
CA GLY A 410 15.14 14.32 -2.21
C GLY A 410 16.39 14.40 -1.32
N ALA A 411 17.56 14.69 -1.89
CA ALA A 411 18.83 14.92 -1.18
C ALA A 411 19.40 16.34 -1.44
N TYR A 412 18.53 17.28 -1.78
CA TYR A 412 18.89 18.65 -2.15
C TYR A 412 19.36 19.49 -0.95
N THR A 413 20.65 19.84 -0.90
CA THR A 413 21.28 20.47 0.27
C THR A 413 21.21 22.01 0.31
N LYS A 414 20.68 22.67 -0.73
CA LYS A 414 20.67 24.16 -0.81
C LYS A 414 19.39 24.81 -0.27
N GLY A 415 18.64 24.09 0.56
CA GLY A 415 17.36 24.52 1.11
C GLY A 415 16.18 24.00 0.30
N ALA A 416 15.25 23.34 1.00
CA ALA A 416 14.03 22.85 0.39
C ALA A 416 13.19 24.01 -0.16
N HIS A 417 12.60 23.80 -1.33
CA HIS A 417 11.69 24.77 -1.95
C HIS A 417 10.90 24.12 -3.09
N PHE A 418 9.68 24.58 -3.30
CA PHE A 418 8.96 24.41 -4.57
C PHE A 418 9.49 25.33 -5.66
N ASN A 419 9.72 24.80 -6.86
CA ASN A 419 10.12 25.55 -8.05
C ASN A 419 8.98 25.55 -9.08
N ALA A 420 8.34 26.72 -9.25
CA ALA A 420 7.22 26.90 -10.18
C ALA A 420 7.60 26.73 -11.67
N ALA A 421 8.86 26.98 -12.05
CA ALA A 421 9.30 26.84 -13.44
C ALA A 421 9.44 25.38 -13.85
N THR A 422 9.95 24.53 -12.95
CA THR A 422 10.03 23.09 -13.20
C THR A 422 8.80 22.33 -12.71
N GLN A 423 7.95 22.98 -11.90
CA GLN A 423 6.82 22.36 -11.19
C GLN A 423 7.28 21.16 -10.36
N LYS A 424 8.36 21.33 -9.62
CA LYS A 424 8.95 20.29 -8.77
C LYS A 424 9.35 20.85 -7.42
N VAL A 425 9.35 19.96 -6.44
CA VAL A 425 9.80 20.20 -5.08
C VAL A 425 11.24 19.70 -4.95
N ASN A 426 12.13 20.56 -4.47
CA ASN A 426 13.49 20.19 -4.06
C ASN A 426 13.49 19.99 -2.55
N MET A 427 14.01 18.88 -2.05
CA MET A 427 13.90 18.46 -0.66
C MET A 427 15.19 17.85 -0.15
N ASN A 428 15.42 17.97 1.17
CA ASN A 428 16.34 17.11 1.88
C ASN A 428 15.54 16.24 2.87
N PHE A 429 15.28 15.00 2.50
CA PHE A 429 14.53 14.05 3.32
C PHE A 429 15.26 13.68 4.61
N ALA A 430 16.59 13.64 4.60
CA ALA A 430 17.37 13.35 5.80
C ALA A 430 17.27 14.48 6.83
N ASP A 431 17.36 15.74 6.38
CA ASP A 431 17.19 16.89 7.25
C ASP A 431 15.77 17.00 7.78
N ASP A 432 14.76 16.73 6.93
CA ASP A 432 13.36 16.83 7.36
C ASP A 432 12.92 15.69 8.29
N ALA A 433 13.60 14.54 8.25
CA ALA A 433 13.36 13.42 9.17
C ALA A 433 13.67 13.78 10.63
N VAL A 434 14.66 14.66 10.86
CA VAL A 434 15.12 15.09 12.18
C VAL A 434 14.78 16.55 12.50
N ASN A 435 13.88 17.14 11.71
CA ASN A 435 13.50 18.55 11.84
C ASN A 435 12.89 18.82 13.22
N PRO A 436 13.41 19.80 13.99
CA PRO A 436 12.90 20.11 15.33
C PRO A 436 11.45 20.61 15.32
N ARG A 437 10.93 21.05 14.16
CA ARG A 437 9.52 21.44 13.96
C ARG A 437 8.58 20.23 13.79
N GLY A 438 9.14 19.01 13.72
CA GLY A 438 8.44 17.75 13.49
C GLY A 438 8.76 17.13 12.13
N LEU A 439 8.85 15.80 12.08
CA LEU A 439 9.07 15.03 10.85
C LEU A 439 8.01 15.36 9.80
N GLY A 440 8.43 15.62 8.56
CA GLY A 440 7.52 15.90 7.45
C GLY A 440 7.05 17.36 7.39
N THR A 441 7.51 18.23 8.30
CA THR A 441 7.07 19.64 8.34
C THR A 441 7.46 20.34 7.06
N THR A 442 8.71 20.19 6.63
CA THR A 442 9.16 20.79 5.37
C THR A 442 8.47 20.10 4.19
N PHE A 443 8.33 18.77 4.24
CA PHE A 443 7.69 18.02 3.17
C PHE A 443 6.26 18.50 2.86
N PHE A 444 5.39 18.58 3.88
CA PHE A 444 4.01 19.01 3.68
C PHE A 444 3.92 20.51 3.35
N HIS A 445 4.82 21.34 3.89
CA HIS A 445 4.89 22.76 3.55
C HIS A 445 5.23 22.97 2.06
N GLU A 446 6.29 22.34 1.55
CA GLU A 446 6.67 22.48 0.13
C GLU A 446 5.62 21.89 -0.82
N HIS A 447 4.96 20.80 -0.41
CA HIS A 447 3.84 20.25 -1.17
C HIS A 447 2.59 21.14 -1.08
N GLY A 448 2.46 21.96 -0.04
CA GLY A 448 1.46 23.03 0.04
C GLY A 448 1.67 24.07 -1.06
N HIS A 449 2.90 24.53 -1.29
CA HIS A 449 3.21 25.42 -2.42
C HIS A 449 2.96 24.76 -3.78
N TYR A 450 3.32 23.48 -3.91
CA TYR A 450 3.08 22.70 -5.11
C TYR A 450 1.59 22.59 -5.44
N ILE A 451 0.75 22.28 -4.45
CA ILE A 451 -0.71 22.19 -4.59
C ILE A 451 -1.31 23.57 -4.89
N ASP A 452 -0.88 24.61 -4.16
CA ASP A 452 -1.33 25.99 -4.39
C ASP A 452 -1.11 26.43 -5.85
N PHE A 453 0.04 26.07 -6.42
CA PHE A 453 0.36 26.38 -7.81
C PHE A 453 -0.44 25.54 -8.81
N LEU A 454 -0.47 24.21 -8.65
CA LEU A 454 -1.11 23.32 -9.63
C LEU A 454 -2.63 23.33 -9.61
N SER A 455 -3.22 23.70 -8.49
CA SER A 455 -4.69 23.78 -8.36
C SER A 455 -5.26 25.08 -8.92
N CYS A 456 -4.42 26.04 -9.29
CA CYS A 456 -4.87 27.31 -9.83
C CYS A 456 -5.56 27.09 -11.19
N PRO A 457 -6.82 27.56 -11.39
CA PRO A 457 -7.52 27.42 -12.67
C PRO A 457 -6.87 28.16 -13.85
N GLY A 458 -5.82 28.96 -13.60
CA GLY A 458 -5.05 29.70 -14.61
C GLY A 458 -3.57 29.81 -14.24
N THR A 459 -2.87 30.82 -14.74
CA THR A 459 -1.46 31.04 -14.37
C THR A 459 -1.36 31.68 -12.98
N GLY A 460 -0.73 31.00 -12.02
CA GLY A 460 -0.45 31.59 -10.71
C GLY A 460 -0.64 30.61 -9.57
N TYR A 461 -1.21 31.11 -8.47
CA TYR A 461 -1.42 30.36 -7.22
C TYR A 461 -2.87 30.53 -6.78
N THR A 462 -3.52 29.46 -6.34
CA THR A 462 -4.90 29.44 -5.82
C THR A 462 -5.09 30.45 -4.70
N SER A 463 -4.10 30.57 -3.81
CA SER A 463 -4.03 31.55 -2.72
C SER A 463 -4.08 33.02 -3.15
N MET A 464 -3.92 33.28 -4.45
CA MET A 464 -3.90 34.62 -5.03
C MET A 464 -5.05 34.87 -6.03
N VAL A 465 -5.94 33.90 -6.25
CA VAL A 465 -7.02 34.04 -7.24
C VAL A 465 -8.01 35.13 -6.82
N THR A 466 -8.33 35.23 -5.52
CA THR A 466 -9.17 36.30 -4.96
C THR A 466 -8.40 37.06 -3.86
N PRO A 467 -8.76 38.32 -3.58
CA PRO A 467 -8.13 39.09 -2.51
C PRO A 467 -8.56 38.64 -1.11
N ASP A 468 -9.55 37.75 -0.98
CA ASP A 468 -10.23 37.46 0.29
C ASP A 468 -9.28 36.83 1.30
N PHE A 469 -8.52 35.81 0.88
CA PHE A 469 -7.54 35.13 1.74
C PHE A 469 -6.45 36.08 2.24
N GLY A 470 -5.83 36.84 1.33
CA GLY A 470 -4.83 37.84 1.69
C GLY A 470 -5.36 38.97 2.58
N SER A 471 -6.62 39.37 2.38
CA SER A 471 -7.28 40.39 3.22
C SER A 471 -7.57 39.85 4.61
N ALA A 472 -8.03 38.60 4.71
CA ALA A 472 -8.27 37.92 5.98
C ALA A 472 -6.98 37.78 6.80
N LEU A 473 -5.86 37.39 6.18
CA LEU A 473 -4.55 37.27 6.84
C LEU A 473 -4.13 38.58 7.51
N ARG A 474 -4.21 39.68 6.74
CA ARG A 474 -3.83 41.01 7.22
C ARG A 474 -4.79 41.52 8.29
N SER A 475 -6.07 41.18 8.18
CA SER A 475 -7.09 41.53 9.18
C SER A 475 -6.85 40.82 10.51
N ASP A 476 -6.67 39.51 10.49
CA ASP A 476 -6.42 38.70 11.69
C ASP A 476 -5.12 39.13 12.38
N TYR A 477 -4.04 39.33 11.62
CA TYR A 477 -2.78 39.87 12.12
C TYR A 477 -2.96 41.23 12.81
N ALA A 478 -3.64 42.18 12.15
CA ALA A 478 -3.85 43.51 12.70
C ALA A 478 -4.72 43.46 13.96
N ALA A 479 -5.73 42.59 13.99
CA ALA A 479 -6.59 42.37 15.15
C ALA A 479 -5.80 41.80 16.32
N TYR A 480 -4.94 40.80 16.10
CA TYR A 480 -4.12 40.20 17.15
C TYR A 480 -3.15 41.20 17.76
N ILE A 481 -2.44 41.98 16.93
CA ILE A 481 -1.53 43.03 17.42
C ILE A 481 -2.29 44.11 18.20
N LYS A 482 -3.47 44.52 17.72
CA LYS A 482 -4.31 45.49 18.42
C LYS A 482 -4.81 44.95 19.77
N ALA A 483 -5.14 43.66 19.84
CA ALA A 483 -5.52 43.00 21.08
C ALA A 483 -4.36 42.97 22.08
N ALA A 484 -3.15 42.61 21.64
CA ALA A 484 -1.95 42.63 22.49
C ALA A 484 -1.62 44.05 23.00
N MET A 485 -1.72 45.07 22.15
CA MET A 485 -1.57 46.48 22.55
C MET A 485 -2.57 46.85 23.65
N LYS A 486 -3.85 46.46 23.48
CA LYS A 486 -4.91 46.76 24.45
C LYS A 486 -4.73 46.01 25.77
N GLN A 487 -4.37 44.73 25.71
CA GLN A 487 -4.20 43.86 26.87
C GLN A 487 -3.07 44.35 27.79
N HIS A 488 -1.96 44.79 27.21
CA HIS A 488 -0.78 45.22 27.97
C HIS A 488 -0.68 46.73 28.16
N GLY A 489 -1.54 47.52 27.50
CA GLY A 489 -1.48 48.99 27.55
C GLY A 489 -0.24 49.58 26.88
N ILE A 490 0.25 48.94 25.81
CA ILE A 490 1.54 49.24 25.15
C ILE A 490 1.38 49.68 23.70
N LYS A 491 2.41 50.33 23.15
CA LYS A 491 2.43 50.75 21.74
C LYS A 491 2.75 49.56 20.83
N LYS A 492 2.48 49.72 19.53
CA LYS A 492 2.66 48.67 18.51
C LYS A 492 4.06 48.05 18.48
N THR A 493 5.12 48.86 18.65
CA THR A 493 6.51 48.38 18.68
C THR A 493 6.80 47.50 19.88
N GLU A 494 6.21 47.79 21.04
CA GLU A 494 6.33 47.00 22.25
C GLU A 494 5.48 45.73 22.16
N ALA A 495 4.27 45.83 21.59
CA ALA A 495 3.42 44.68 21.31
C ALA A 495 4.12 43.67 20.39
N TYR A 496 4.89 44.13 19.41
CA TYR A 496 5.73 43.26 18.59
C TYR A 496 6.75 42.47 19.41
N LEU A 497 7.37 43.07 20.44
CA LEU A 497 8.32 42.38 21.30
C LEU A 497 7.62 41.31 22.15
N VAL A 498 6.47 41.65 22.75
CA VAL A 498 5.65 40.71 23.55
C VAL A 498 5.22 39.52 22.70
N VAL A 499 4.66 39.77 21.53
CA VAL A 499 4.20 38.70 20.63
C VAL A 499 5.38 37.91 20.07
N SER A 500 6.53 38.54 19.79
CA SER A 500 7.74 37.83 19.38
C SER A 500 8.24 36.85 20.45
N GLN A 501 8.08 37.19 21.74
CA GLN A 501 8.40 36.27 22.84
C GLN A 501 7.37 35.14 22.96
N GLU A 502 6.09 35.40 22.67
CA GLU A 502 5.02 34.39 22.67
C GLU A 502 5.24 33.32 21.59
N ILE A 503 5.64 33.74 20.38
CA ILE A 503 5.73 32.85 19.21
C ILE A 503 7.13 32.21 19.04
N GLN A 504 7.81 31.93 20.15
CA GLN A 504 9.13 31.27 20.15
C GLN A 504 9.01 29.74 20.06
N GLY A 505 10.06 29.11 19.55
CA GLY A 505 10.20 27.66 19.52
C GLY A 505 9.60 26.98 18.27
N PRO A 506 9.87 25.68 18.09
CA PRO A 506 9.57 24.96 16.85
C PRO A 506 8.09 24.85 16.50
N LEU A 507 7.22 24.81 17.52
CA LEU A 507 5.77 24.70 17.31
C LEU A 507 5.18 25.95 16.64
N TYR A 508 5.72 27.13 16.96
CA TYR A 508 5.23 28.42 16.46
C TYR A 508 5.85 28.81 15.12
N ASN A 509 6.50 27.88 14.40
CA ASN A 509 7.30 28.22 13.23
C ASN A 509 6.50 28.98 12.15
N ALA A 510 5.27 28.54 11.89
CA ALA A 510 4.40 29.15 10.91
C ALA A 510 3.92 30.54 11.34
N ILE A 511 3.50 30.68 12.59
CA ILE A 511 3.02 31.96 13.13
C ILE A 511 4.16 32.98 13.11
N SER A 512 5.35 32.57 13.55
CA SER A 512 6.57 33.37 13.53
C SER A 512 6.91 33.86 12.13
N ASP A 513 6.85 32.99 11.12
CA ASP A 513 7.15 33.32 9.74
C ASP A 513 6.13 34.30 9.13
N LEU A 514 4.83 34.03 9.31
CA LEU A 514 3.74 34.88 8.81
C LEU A 514 3.71 36.26 9.48
N PHE A 515 3.90 36.32 10.80
CA PHE A 515 4.05 37.60 11.51
C PHE A 515 5.30 38.34 11.03
N GLY A 516 6.38 37.63 10.73
CA GLY A 516 7.57 38.17 10.07
C GLY A 516 7.22 38.84 8.75
N GLY A 517 6.50 38.14 7.87
CA GLY A 517 6.09 38.67 6.58
C GLY A 517 5.21 39.91 6.65
N MET A 518 4.19 39.90 7.51
CA MET A 518 3.26 41.03 7.67
C MET A 518 3.85 42.21 8.45
N SER A 519 4.95 42.00 9.18
CA SER A 519 5.62 43.03 9.98
C SER A 519 6.93 43.55 9.34
N ALA A 520 7.35 43.00 8.21
CA ALA A 520 8.69 43.18 7.64
C ALA A 520 9.81 42.79 8.64
N ASN A 521 9.63 41.66 9.31
CA ASN A 521 10.48 41.06 10.34
C ASN A 521 10.65 41.95 11.59
N LYS A 522 9.63 42.73 11.94
CA LYS A 522 9.58 43.49 13.20
C LYS A 522 8.94 42.71 14.34
N CYS A 523 8.13 41.71 14.02
CA CYS A 523 7.51 40.76 14.94
C CYS A 523 7.79 39.36 14.40
N VAL A 524 8.71 38.64 15.05
CA VAL A 524 9.20 37.33 14.60
C VAL A 524 9.74 36.57 15.80
N GLY A 525 9.44 35.28 15.87
CA GLY A 525 9.95 34.33 16.85
C GLY A 525 11.26 33.68 16.38
N SER A 526 11.38 32.36 16.59
CA SER A 526 12.62 31.62 16.28
C SER A 526 12.75 31.20 14.82
N TYR A 527 11.70 31.32 14.00
CA TYR A 527 11.67 30.80 12.63
C TYR A 527 11.10 31.84 11.66
N GLY A 528 11.68 31.93 10.47
CA GLY A 528 11.06 32.63 9.36
C GLY A 528 12.04 33.09 8.29
N HIS A 529 11.50 33.76 7.27
CA HIS A 529 12.27 34.32 6.18
C HIS A 529 12.96 35.63 6.59
N TRP A 530 14.25 35.54 6.89
CA TRP A 530 15.06 36.68 7.34
C TRP A 530 15.35 37.70 6.23
N ASN A 531 15.34 37.28 4.97
CA ASN A 531 15.55 38.17 3.84
C ASN A 531 14.30 39.03 3.58
N LYS A 532 14.33 40.28 4.06
CA LYS A 532 13.24 41.26 3.87
C LYS A 532 12.85 41.52 2.41
N ARG A 533 13.68 41.18 1.43
CA ARG A 533 13.33 41.27 0.00
C ARG A 533 12.32 40.20 -0.42
N TYR A 534 12.35 39.03 0.23
CA TYR A 534 11.41 37.94 -0.03
C TYR A 534 9.96 38.39 0.17
N TRP A 535 9.69 39.03 1.31
CA TRP A 535 8.36 39.56 1.66
C TRP A 535 7.86 40.71 0.76
N LYS A 536 8.70 41.22 -0.14
CA LYS A 536 8.29 42.20 -1.15
C LYS A 536 7.86 41.56 -2.45
N LEU A 537 8.05 40.24 -2.62
CA LEU A 537 7.61 39.52 -3.80
C LEU A 537 6.07 39.48 -3.84
N PRO A 538 5.45 39.56 -5.03
CA PRO A 538 4.00 39.49 -5.17
C PRO A 538 3.43 38.20 -4.56
N GLY A 539 2.48 38.37 -3.64
CA GLY A 539 1.76 37.26 -2.99
C GLY A 539 2.59 36.43 -2.01
N ALA A 540 3.77 36.90 -1.57
CA ALA A 540 4.66 36.09 -0.72
C ALA A 540 3.97 35.65 0.58
N VAL A 541 3.21 36.53 1.23
CA VAL A 541 2.50 36.21 2.49
C VAL A 541 1.39 35.18 2.25
N GLU A 542 0.64 35.34 1.15
CA GLU A 542 -0.46 34.46 0.77
C GLU A 542 0.04 33.04 0.45
N LYS A 543 1.11 32.92 -0.34
CA LYS A 543 1.70 31.62 -0.71
C LYS A 543 2.25 30.89 0.52
N GLU A 544 2.99 31.59 1.37
CA GLU A 544 3.51 31.04 2.63
C GLU A 544 2.38 30.63 3.57
N ALA A 545 1.34 31.46 3.69
CA ALA A 545 0.19 31.14 4.54
C ALA A 545 -0.53 29.90 4.05
N PHE A 546 -0.75 29.75 2.74
CA PHE A 546 -1.34 28.54 2.19
C PHE A 546 -0.51 27.30 2.51
N ALA A 547 0.81 27.36 2.29
CA ALA A 547 1.71 26.24 2.57
C ALA A 547 1.75 25.86 4.06
N HIS A 548 1.84 26.84 4.96
CA HIS A 548 1.79 26.59 6.41
C HIS A 548 0.43 26.07 6.87
N MET A 549 -0.68 26.59 6.35
CA MET A 549 -2.03 26.13 6.71
C MET A 549 -2.32 24.73 6.16
N TYR A 550 -1.77 24.38 4.99
CA TYR A 550 -1.81 23.03 4.46
C TYR A 550 -0.98 22.05 5.30
N GLU A 551 0.23 22.42 5.70
CA GLU A 551 1.05 21.61 6.61
C GLU A 551 0.37 21.39 7.98
N ALA A 552 -0.33 22.42 8.48
CA ALA A 552 -1.09 22.36 9.71
C ALA A 552 -2.27 21.37 9.64
N GLN A 553 -2.79 21.03 8.45
CA GLN A 553 -3.84 20.00 8.32
C GLN A 553 -3.38 18.62 8.79
N PHE A 554 -2.07 18.40 8.90
CA PHE A 554 -1.44 17.16 9.37
C PHE A 554 -0.84 17.29 10.78
N SER A 555 -1.29 18.29 11.57
CA SER A 555 -0.85 18.49 12.96
C SER A 555 -1.92 19.27 13.75
N ALA A 556 -2.57 18.59 14.70
CA ALA A 556 -3.61 19.20 15.54
C ALA A 556 -3.12 20.45 16.29
N ASP A 557 -1.89 20.42 16.82
CA ASP A 557 -1.33 21.56 17.55
C ASP A 557 -1.09 22.77 16.64
N LYS A 558 -0.55 22.54 15.43
CA LYS A 558 -0.31 23.63 14.47
C LYS A 558 -1.62 24.17 13.91
N TYR A 559 -2.60 23.30 13.67
CA TYR A 559 -3.95 23.71 13.28
C TYR A 559 -4.59 24.61 14.35
N ALA A 560 -4.48 24.23 15.63
CA ALA A 560 -4.98 25.05 16.74
C ALA A 560 -4.30 26.42 16.81
N LEU A 561 -3.01 26.51 16.49
CA LEU A 561 -2.33 27.81 16.36
C LEU A 561 -2.88 28.63 15.18
N MET A 562 -3.11 28.02 14.02
CA MET A 562 -3.75 28.73 12.89
C MET A 562 -5.13 29.27 13.29
N GLN A 563 -5.93 28.46 13.99
CA GLN A 563 -7.23 28.88 14.48
C GLN A 563 -7.14 30.02 15.51
N LYS A 564 -6.12 30.04 16.36
CA LYS A 564 -5.90 31.10 17.35
C LYS A 564 -5.48 32.43 16.70
N TYR A 565 -4.48 32.38 15.80
CA TYR A 565 -3.83 33.60 15.29
C TYR A 565 -4.43 34.10 13.97
N PHE A 566 -5.03 33.21 13.19
CA PHE A 566 -5.55 33.47 11.84
C PHE A 566 -6.93 32.81 11.61
N PRO A 567 -7.93 33.02 12.48
CA PRO A 567 -9.21 32.32 12.40
C PRO A 567 -9.98 32.60 11.10
N THR A 568 -10.00 33.85 10.64
CA THR A 568 -10.72 34.24 9.42
C THR A 568 -9.97 33.75 8.19
N ALA A 569 -8.65 33.88 8.18
CA ALA A 569 -7.83 33.42 7.07
C ALA A 569 -7.82 31.89 6.96
N LEU A 570 -7.86 31.15 8.07
CA LEU A 570 -7.99 29.70 8.06
C LEU A 570 -9.31 29.27 7.40
N ALA A 571 -10.42 29.96 7.70
CA ALA A 571 -11.70 29.68 7.05
C ALA A 571 -11.67 29.96 5.54
N GLU A 572 -10.99 31.02 5.09
CA GLU A 572 -10.79 31.28 3.65
C GLU A 572 -9.86 30.23 3.01
N PHE A 573 -8.80 29.80 3.70
CA PHE A 573 -7.93 28.71 3.26
C PHE A 573 -8.72 27.41 3.08
N GLU A 574 -9.61 27.06 4.01
CA GLU A 574 -10.43 25.85 3.91
C GLU A 574 -11.41 25.90 2.75
N LYS A 575 -11.97 27.07 2.42
CA LYS A 575 -12.77 27.25 1.21
C LYS A 575 -11.94 27.03 -0.04
N LEU A 576 -10.74 27.62 -0.09
CA LEU A 576 -9.81 27.42 -1.20
C LEU A 576 -9.47 25.93 -1.33
N LEU A 577 -9.06 25.27 -0.24
CA LEU A 577 -8.66 23.87 -0.23
C LEU A 577 -9.81 22.94 -0.63
N ASN A 578 -11.03 23.18 -0.17
CA ASN A 578 -12.22 22.44 -0.63
C ASN A 578 -12.51 22.67 -2.11
N GLY A 579 -12.22 23.86 -2.65
CA GLY A 579 -12.36 24.16 -4.07
C GLY A 579 -11.32 23.46 -4.95
N VAL A 580 -10.21 22.98 -4.38
CA VAL A 580 -9.17 22.29 -5.17
C VAL A 580 -9.40 20.80 -5.31
N VAL A 581 -10.21 20.16 -4.46
CA VAL A 581 -10.48 18.71 -4.46
C VAL A 581 -11.58 18.28 -5.41
#